data_AF-A0A0Q4WCE6-F1
#
_entry.id   AF-A0A0Q4WCE6-F1
#
_cell.length_a   1.000
_cell.length_b   1.000
_cell.length_c   1.000
_cell.angle_alpha   90.00
_cell.angle_beta   90.00
_cell.angle_gamma   90.00
#
_symmetry.space_group_name_H-M   'P 1'
#
loop_
_entity.id
_entity.type
_entity.pdbx_description
1 polymer ?
#
loop_
_entity_poly.entity_id
_entity_poly.type
_entity_poly.pdbx_seq_one_letter_code
_entity_poly.pdbx_strand_id
1 'polypeptide(L)'
;MSSRNDKGLLLLLGDAIGETQILLSKQLALFQAEIGSAVNQVARPLALFLMAALFVLIGLFVLLVAFVKGLALLIGSEAIASLIVGGAFAAVTLGLFAFGYRLMSLSNLEPMRTRRQLARDRDALRAR
;
A
#
# COMPACT_ATOMS: atom_id res chain seq x y z
N MET A 1 43.60 -24.85 -42.53
CA MET A 1 42.14 -25.08 -42.42
C MET A 1 41.49 -24.41 -41.18
N SER A 2 42.09 -23.36 -40.57
CA SER A 2 41.56 -22.71 -39.35
C SER A 2 40.42 -21.71 -39.62
N SER A 3 40.48 -20.99 -40.75
CA SER A 3 39.63 -19.82 -41.05
C SER A 3 38.15 -20.12 -41.34
N ARG A 4 37.75 -21.39 -41.39
CA ARG A 4 36.33 -21.80 -41.54
C ARG A 4 35.64 -21.97 -40.17
N ASN A 5 36.39 -22.36 -39.14
CA ASN A 5 35.84 -22.63 -37.81
C ASN A 5 35.53 -21.31 -37.06
N ASP A 6 36.39 -20.32 -37.23
CA ASP A 6 36.23 -18.98 -36.64
C ASP A 6 34.96 -18.29 -37.17
N LYS A 7 34.64 -18.49 -38.46
CA LYS A 7 33.41 -17.99 -39.09
C LYS A 7 32.15 -18.69 -38.58
N GLY A 8 32.22 -20.00 -38.31
CA GLY A 8 31.10 -20.78 -37.74
C GLY A 8 30.80 -20.41 -36.28
N LEU A 9 31.84 -20.20 -35.47
CA LEU A 9 31.69 -19.72 -34.08
C LEU A 9 31.12 -18.30 -34.03
N LEU A 10 31.57 -17.40 -34.91
CA LEU A 10 31.01 -16.06 -35.04
C LEU A 10 29.54 -16.06 -35.50
N LEU A 11 29.17 -16.99 -36.39
CA LEU A 11 27.78 -17.18 -36.83
C LEU A 11 26.87 -17.68 -35.69
N LEU A 12 27.31 -18.69 -34.92
CA LEU A 12 26.54 -19.25 -33.79
C LEU A 12 26.38 -18.25 -32.64
N LEU A 13 27.42 -17.45 -32.35
CA LEU A 13 27.33 -16.34 -31.40
C LEU A 13 26.34 -15.27 -31.87
N GLY A 14 26.35 -14.95 -33.16
CA GLY A 14 25.38 -14.03 -33.76
C GLY A 14 23.94 -14.54 -33.64
N ASP A 15 23.71 -15.83 -33.90
CA ASP A 15 22.40 -16.46 -33.84
C ASP A 15 21.86 -16.54 -32.39
N ALA A 16 22.70 -16.91 -31.42
CA ALA A 16 22.33 -16.95 -30.00
C ALA A 16 22.03 -15.54 -29.44
N ILE A 17 22.78 -14.53 -29.87
CA ILE A 17 22.50 -13.12 -29.53
C ILE A 17 21.18 -12.67 -30.17
N GLY A 18 20.89 -13.09 -31.41
CA GLY A 18 19.62 -12.83 -32.07
C GLY A 18 18.43 -13.48 -31.34
N GLU A 19 18.53 -14.75 -30.99
CA GLU A 19 17.49 -15.47 -30.25
C GLU A 19 17.23 -14.88 -28.87
N THR A 20 18.27 -14.50 -28.13
CA THR A 20 18.10 -13.84 -26.83
C THR A 20 17.41 -12.49 -26.96
N GLN A 21 17.72 -11.67 -27.97
CA GLN A 21 17.01 -10.41 -28.22
C GLN A 21 15.51 -10.64 -28.55
N ILE A 22 15.21 -11.69 -29.32
CA ILE A 22 13.82 -12.08 -29.61
C ILE A 22 13.09 -12.55 -28.35
N LEU A 23 13.75 -13.27 -27.44
CA LEU A 23 13.15 -13.69 -26.18
C LEU A 23 12.95 -12.53 -25.20
N LEU A 24 13.92 -11.61 -25.10
CA LEU A 24 13.80 -10.41 -24.27
C LEU A 24 12.68 -9.49 -24.76
N SER A 25 12.59 -9.24 -26.06
CA SER A 25 11.51 -8.42 -26.63
C SER A 25 10.13 -9.02 -26.35
N LYS A 26 9.98 -10.35 -26.40
CA LYS A 26 8.74 -11.04 -26.00
C LYS A 26 8.45 -10.90 -24.51
N GLN A 27 9.43 -11.06 -23.64
CA GLN A 27 9.23 -10.88 -22.19
C GLN A 27 8.89 -9.43 -21.83
N LEU A 28 9.48 -8.44 -22.51
CA LEU A 28 9.13 -7.03 -22.34
C LEU A 28 7.70 -6.74 -22.81
N ALA A 29 7.29 -7.30 -23.95
CA ALA A 29 5.92 -7.16 -24.43
C ALA A 29 4.90 -7.81 -23.47
N LEU A 30 5.22 -8.99 -22.94
CA LEU A 30 4.38 -9.67 -21.94
C LEU A 30 4.33 -8.88 -20.63
N PHE A 31 5.47 -8.40 -20.15
CA PHE A 31 5.57 -7.59 -18.93
C PHE A 31 4.76 -6.29 -19.03
N GLN A 32 4.83 -5.61 -20.18
CA GLN A 32 4.00 -4.42 -20.43
C GLN A 32 2.50 -4.76 -20.41
N ALA A 33 2.10 -5.87 -21.03
CA ALA A 33 0.71 -6.33 -21.02
C ALA A 33 0.25 -6.72 -19.60
N GLU A 34 1.10 -7.40 -18.83
CA GLU A 34 0.81 -7.85 -17.48
C GLU A 34 0.70 -6.66 -16.52
N ILE A 35 1.61 -5.67 -16.58
CA ILE A 35 1.49 -4.41 -15.85
C ILE A 35 0.18 -3.69 -16.22
N GLY A 36 -0.12 -3.54 -17.51
CA GLY A 36 -1.36 -2.89 -17.94
C GLY A 36 -2.60 -3.59 -17.38
N SER A 37 -2.59 -4.92 -17.38
CA SER A 37 -3.66 -5.73 -16.81
C SER A 37 -3.75 -5.58 -15.28
N ALA A 38 -2.62 -5.56 -14.58
CA ALA A 38 -2.56 -5.44 -13.13
C ALA A 38 -3.03 -4.06 -12.67
N VAL A 39 -2.62 -2.99 -13.37
CA VAL A 39 -3.08 -1.62 -13.12
C VAL A 39 -4.59 -1.54 -13.29
N ASN A 40 -5.16 -2.06 -14.37
CA ASN A 40 -6.61 -2.03 -14.58
C ASN A 40 -7.38 -2.86 -13.54
N GLN A 41 -6.82 -4.00 -13.13
CA GLN A 41 -7.40 -4.85 -12.08
C GLN A 41 -7.43 -4.16 -10.71
N VAL A 42 -6.45 -3.31 -10.39
CA VAL A 42 -6.40 -2.56 -9.12
C VAL A 42 -7.13 -1.21 -9.22
N ALA A 43 -7.06 -0.52 -10.35
CA ALA A 43 -7.63 0.81 -10.54
C ALA A 43 -9.15 0.84 -10.36
N ARG A 44 -9.86 -0.13 -10.94
CA ARG A 44 -11.32 -0.20 -10.85
C ARG A 44 -11.83 -0.41 -9.41
N PRO A 45 -11.38 -1.42 -8.64
CA PRO A 45 -11.80 -1.57 -7.25
C PRO A 45 -11.32 -0.40 -6.39
N LEU A 46 -10.11 0.13 -6.61
CA LEU A 46 -9.63 1.31 -5.89
C LEU A 46 -10.54 2.52 -6.10
N ALA A 47 -10.97 2.79 -7.33
CA ALA A 47 -11.90 3.87 -7.63
C ALA A 47 -13.25 3.68 -6.92
N LEU A 48 -13.77 2.44 -6.90
CA LEU A 48 -15.01 2.12 -6.17
C LEU A 48 -14.85 2.30 -4.66
N PHE A 49 -13.72 1.88 -4.09
CA PHE A 49 -13.43 2.07 -2.67
C PHE A 49 -13.31 3.54 -2.29
N LEU A 50 -12.63 4.35 -3.12
CA LEU A 50 -12.53 5.79 -2.90
C LEU A 50 -13.91 6.46 -2.96
N MET A 51 -14.75 6.09 -3.93
CA MET A 51 -16.12 6.59 -3.99
C MET A 51 -16.95 6.15 -2.77
N ALA A 52 -16.89 4.89 -2.38
CA ALA A 52 -17.58 4.40 -1.19
C ALA A 52 -17.13 5.14 0.08
N ALA A 53 -15.82 5.37 0.24
CA ALA A 53 -15.28 6.14 1.37
C ALA A 53 -15.80 7.58 1.38
N LEU A 54 -15.89 8.24 0.22
CA LEU A 54 -16.50 9.57 0.09
C LEU A 54 -17.98 9.56 0.48
N PHE A 55 -18.76 8.59 0.01
CA PHE A 55 -20.17 8.47 0.37
C PHE A 55 -20.37 8.23 1.87
N VAL A 56 -19.55 7.39 2.49
CA VAL A 56 -19.57 7.17 3.95
C VAL A 56 -19.28 8.47 4.68
N LEU A 57 -18.27 9.23 4.24
CA LEU A 57 -17.92 10.51 4.83
C LEU A 57 -19.07 11.52 4.74
N ILE A 58 -19.68 11.68 3.56
CA ILE A 58 -20.83 12.56 3.34
C ILE A 58 -22.02 12.13 4.19
N GLY A 59 -22.34 10.83 4.20
CA GLY A 59 -23.41 10.27 5.02
C GLY A 59 -23.20 10.52 6.51
N LEU A 60 -21.96 10.40 6.99
CA LEU A 60 -21.61 10.68 8.37
C LEU A 60 -21.81 12.17 8.72
N PHE A 61 -21.45 13.10 7.83
CA PHE A 61 -21.74 14.52 8.02
C PHE A 61 -23.25 14.80 8.11
N VAL A 62 -24.04 14.20 7.21
CA VAL A 62 -25.50 14.33 7.24
C VAL A 62 -26.06 13.78 8.57
N LEU A 63 -25.56 12.63 9.03
CA LEU A 63 -25.98 12.04 10.30
C LEU A 63 -25.60 12.89 11.50
N LEU A 64 -24.40 13.50 11.51
CA LEU A 64 -23.98 14.43 12.55
C LEU A 64 -24.92 15.64 12.63
N VAL A 65 -25.24 16.25 11.47
CA VAL A 65 -26.19 17.37 11.42
C VAL A 65 -27.58 16.93 11.91
N ALA A 66 -28.04 15.73 11.53
CA ALA A 66 -29.30 15.19 12.01
C ALA A 66 -29.29 14.99 13.54
N PHE A 67 -28.18 14.51 14.10
CA PHE A 67 -27.99 14.39 15.55
C PHE A 67 -28.04 15.74 16.26
N VAL A 68 -27.34 16.74 15.72
CA VAL A 68 -27.35 18.11 16.25
C VAL A 68 -28.77 18.66 16.24
N LYS A 69 -29.48 18.57 15.12
CA LYS A 69 -30.87 19.05 15.01
C LYS A 69 -31.82 18.29 15.93
N GLY A 70 -31.69 16.97 16.00
CA GLY A 70 -32.47 16.14 16.92
C GLY A 70 -32.29 16.58 18.36
N LEU A 71 -31.05 16.74 18.80
CA LEU A 71 -30.74 17.20 20.16
C LEU A 71 -31.16 18.66 20.38
N ALA A 72 -31.07 19.51 19.37
CA ALA A 72 -31.53 20.89 19.44
C ALA A 72 -33.03 21.00 19.70
N LEU A 73 -33.85 20.06 19.19
CA LEU A 73 -35.29 20.01 19.49
C LEU A 73 -35.57 19.71 20.97
N LEU A 74 -34.71 18.92 21.62
CA LEU A 74 -34.85 18.59 23.04
C LEU A 74 -34.35 19.73 23.94
N ILE A 75 -33.25 20.37 23.57
CA ILE A 75 -32.58 21.40 24.37
C ILE A 75 -33.14 22.81 24.11
N GLY A 76 -33.76 23.03 22.95
CA GLY A 76 -34.24 24.34 22.50
C GLY A 76 -33.12 25.26 21.98
N SER A 77 -31.90 24.75 21.80
CA SER A 77 -30.75 25.51 21.30
C SER A 77 -29.84 24.67 20.41
N GLU A 78 -29.69 25.08 19.15
CA GLU A 78 -28.80 24.43 18.18
C GLU A 78 -27.32 24.64 18.52
N ALA A 79 -26.97 25.80 19.08
CA ALA A 79 -25.61 26.10 19.51
C ALA A 79 -25.12 25.14 20.61
N ILE A 80 -25.95 24.92 21.64
CA ILE A 80 -25.58 24.01 22.74
C ILE A 80 -25.56 22.56 22.24
N ALA A 81 -26.53 22.16 21.41
CA ALA A 81 -26.58 20.81 20.84
C ALA A 81 -25.35 20.51 19.98
N SER A 82 -24.92 21.44 19.11
CA SER A 82 -23.73 21.27 18.29
C SER A 82 -22.44 21.16 19.11
N LEU A 83 -22.32 21.91 20.20
CA LEU A 83 -21.18 21.82 21.10
C LEU A 83 -21.10 20.46 21.80
N ILE A 84 -22.24 19.92 22.25
CA ILE A 84 -22.29 18.60 22.91
C ILE A 84 -21.94 17.49 21.93
N VAL A 85 -22.59 17.47 20.75
CA VAL A 85 -22.36 16.42 19.75
C VAL A 85 -20.92 16.48 19.22
N GLY A 86 -20.46 17.68 18.84
CA GLY A 86 -19.10 17.90 18.37
C GLY A 86 -18.06 17.58 19.43
N GLY A 87 -18.29 17.98 20.68
CA GLY A 87 -17.43 17.68 21.81
C GLY A 87 -17.33 16.19 22.11
N ALA A 88 -18.46 15.46 22.09
CA ALA A 88 -18.48 14.01 22.26
C ALA A 88 -17.70 13.30 21.15
N PHE A 89 -17.90 13.70 19.89
CA PHE A 89 -17.14 13.15 18.76
C PHE A 89 -15.64 13.46 18.86
N ALA A 90 -15.27 14.67 19.27
CA ALA A 90 -13.87 15.04 19.49
C ALA A 90 -13.23 14.21 20.60
N ALA A 91 -13.93 13.98 21.71
CA ALA A 91 -13.45 13.14 22.80
C ALA A 91 -13.21 11.69 22.35
N VAL A 92 -14.15 11.10 21.62
CA VAL A 92 -14.00 9.75 21.05
C VAL A 92 -12.83 9.70 20.08
N THR A 93 -12.71 10.70 19.20
CA THR A 93 -11.62 10.79 18.20
C THR A 93 -10.26 10.87 18.88
N LEU A 94 -10.10 11.71 19.89
CA LEU A 94 -8.87 11.83 20.67
C LEU A 94 -8.53 10.52 21.41
N GLY A 95 -9.54 9.85 21.95
CA GLY A 95 -9.38 8.54 22.60
C GLY A 95 -8.88 7.47 21.63
N LEU A 96 -9.50 7.35 20.46
CA LEU A 96 -9.09 6.42 19.41
C LEU A 96 -7.71 6.76 18.86
N PHE A 97 -7.41 8.04 18.65
CA PHE A 97 -6.08 8.48 18.20
C PHE A 97 -5.00 8.11 19.21
N ALA A 98 -5.21 8.43 20.49
CA ALA A 98 -4.27 8.09 21.56
C ALA A 98 -4.08 6.57 21.69
N PHE A 99 -5.16 5.79 21.58
CA PHE A 99 -5.10 4.33 21.61
C PHE A 99 -4.34 3.76 20.41
N GLY A 100 -4.66 4.20 19.19
CA GLY A 100 -3.99 3.79 17.97
C GLY A 100 -2.50 4.15 17.97
N TYR A 101 -2.17 5.37 18.43
CA TYR A 101 -0.79 5.82 18.58
C TYR A 101 0.00 4.95 19.56
N ARG A 102 -0.59 4.59 20.70
CA ARG A 102 0.02 3.64 21.66
C ARG A 102 0.17 2.25 21.05
N LEU A 103 -0.80 1.77 20.28
CA LEU A 103 -0.71 0.47 19.62
C LEU A 103 0.43 0.46 18.59
N MET A 104 0.62 1.54 17.83
CA MET A 104 1.77 1.72 16.93
C MET A 104 3.10 1.80 17.68
N SER A 105 3.15 2.42 18.86
CA SER A 105 4.38 2.47 19.66
C SER A 105 4.71 1.10 20.29
N LEU A 106 3.70 0.29 20.62
CA LEU A 106 3.88 -1.09 21.07
C LEU A 106 4.25 -2.03 19.91
N SER A 107 3.70 -1.78 18.73
CA SER A 107 4.09 -2.42 17.48
C SER A 107 5.29 -1.75 16.79
N ASN A 108 6.03 -0.91 17.52
CA ASN A 108 7.41 -0.55 17.21
C ASN A 108 8.30 -1.76 17.52
N LEU A 109 8.01 -2.81 16.75
CA LEU A 109 8.61 -4.12 16.67
C LEU A 109 10.12 -3.94 16.49
N GLU A 110 10.89 -3.86 17.58
CA GLU A 110 12.24 -4.41 17.53
C GLU A 110 12.06 -5.88 17.17
N PRO A 111 12.43 -6.33 15.96
CA PRO A 111 12.22 -7.71 15.59
C PRO A 111 13.23 -8.54 16.37
N MET A 112 12.83 -9.05 17.54
CA MET A 112 13.70 -9.81 18.44
C MET A 112 14.32 -11.04 17.75
N ARG A 113 13.65 -11.59 16.74
CA ARG A 113 14.17 -12.71 15.93
C ARG A 113 15.16 -12.25 14.87
N THR A 114 14.86 -11.20 14.11
CA THR A 114 15.75 -10.67 13.06
C THR A 114 17.03 -10.11 13.66
N ARG A 115 16.97 -9.43 14.81
CA ARG A 115 18.19 -8.98 15.52
C ARG A 115 19.09 -10.14 15.95
N ARG A 116 18.53 -11.24 16.46
CA ARG A 116 19.32 -12.43 16.85
C ARG A 116 19.91 -13.18 15.65
N GLN A 117 19.23 -13.15 14.50
CA GLN A 117 19.78 -13.72 13.26
C GLN A 117 20.92 -12.86 12.73
N LEU A 118 20.73 -11.54 12.65
CA LEU A 118 21.78 -10.61 12.26
C LEU A 118 22.98 -10.64 13.22
N ALA A 119 22.76 -10.78 14.52
CA ALA A 119 23.85 -10.92 15.49
C ALA A 119 24.67 -12.20 15.24
N ARG A 120 24.01 -13.35 15.05
CA ARG A 120 24.67 -14.62 14.72
C ARG A 120 25.44 -14.57 13.41
N ASP A 121 24.87 -13.94 12.38
CA ASP A 121 25.53 -13.80 11.08
C ASP A 121 26.78 -12.92 11.19
N ARG A 122 26.75 -11.85 11.99
CA ARG A 122 27.94 -11.01 12.24
C ARG A 122 29.03 -11.75 13.01
N ASP A 123 28.67 -12.56 13.99
CA ASP A 123 29.65 -13.33 14.77
C ASP A 123 30.27 -14.44 13.91
N ALA A 124 29.50 -15.08 13.04
CA ALA A 124 30.01 -16.07 12.09
C ALA A 124 30.99 -15.47 11.06
N LEU A 125 30.77 -14.22 10.65
CA LEU A 125 31.69 -13.48 9.76
C LEU A 125 32.95 -12.99 10.48
N ARG A 126 32.91 -12.77 11.80
CA ARG A 126 34.07 -12.36 12.61
C ARG A 126 34.95 -13.53 13.06
N ALA A 127 34.39 -14.74 13.11
CA ALA A 127 35.11 -15.97 13.45
C ALA A 127 35.89 -16.59 12.26
N ARG A 128 35.93 -15.89 11.13
CA ARG A 128 36.66 -16.25 9.90
C ARG A 128 37.75 -15.22 9.63
#